data_AF-A0A8T5D684-F1
#
_entry.id   AF-A0A8T5D684-F1
#
_cell.length_a   1.000
_cell.length_b   1.000
_cell.length_c   1.000
_cell.angle_alpha   90.00
_cell.angle_beta   90.00
_cell.angle_gamma   90.00
#
_symmetry.space_group_name_H-M   'P 1'
#
loop_
_entity.id
_entity.type
_entity.pdbx_description
1 polymer ?
#
loop_
_entity_poly.entity_id
_entity_poly.type
_entity_poly.pdbx_seq_one_letter_code
_entity_poly.pdbx_strand_id
1 'polypeptide(L)'
;GFLDSVADRYSDAIVYSGIIAAGLCNLWAGLLALFGSMLVSYARARAEMEGVNMAGIGLAERAERMIFLALCTTIAYWYPQALNYGIIILATLAHFTVLQRSLHFKKEIERN
;
A
#
# COMPACT_ATOMS: atom_id res chain seq x y z
N GLY A 1 14.16 10.07 -4.63
CA GLY A 1 15.57 9.68 -4.36
C GLY A 1 15.62 8.57 -3.32
N PHE A 2 16.76 7.90 -3.10
CA PHE A 2 16.81 6.75 -2.16
C PHE A 2 16.32 7.08 -0.74
N LEU A 3 16.84 8.16 -0.14
CA LEU A 3 16.47 8.59 1.21
C LEU A 3 14.98 8.96 1.32
N ASP A 4 14.47 9.64 0.30
CA ASP A 4 13.05 10.00 0.16
C ASP A 4 12.18 8.72 0.14
N SER A 5 12.53 7.71 -0.67
CA SER A 5 11.83 6.42 -0.68
C SER A 5 11.93 5.62 0.62
N VAL A 6 12.98 5.82 1.44
CA VAL A 6 13.08 5.22 2.78
C VAL A 6 12.19 5.97 3.77
N ALA A 7 12.27 7.30 3.80
CA ALA A 7 11.43 8.15 4.64
C ALA A 7 9.94 7.90 4.36
N ASP A 8 9.59 7.68 3.10
CA ASP A 8 8.25 7.32 2.67
C ASP A 8 7.72 6.05 3.34
N ARG A 9 8.57 5.02 3.45
CA ARG A 9 8.21 3.74 4.08
C ARG A 9 8.04 3.89 5.58
N TYR A 10 8.88 4.71 6.22
CA TYR A 10 8.70 5.04 7.63
C TYR A 10 7.41 5.82 7.86
N SER A 11 7.10 6.79 7.00
CA SER A 11 5.87 7.57 7.07
C SER A 11 4.64 6.67 6.98
N ASP A 12 4.57 5.81 5.95
CA ASP A 12 3.47 4.85 5.79
C ASP A 12 3.38 3.92 7.03
N ALA A 13 4.50 3.41 7.53
CA ALA A 13 4.52 2.51 8.69
C ALA A 13 4.02 3.17 9.97
N ILE A 14 4.43 4.42 10.24
CA ILE A 14 3.97 5.20 11.40
C ILE A 14 2.46 5.44 11.30
N VAL A 15 1.96 5.82 10.13
CA VAL A 15 0.53 6.10 9.92
C VAL A 15 -0.32 4.86 10.19
N TYR A 16 -0.01 3.71 9.56
CA TYR A 16 -0.78 2.48 9.81
C TYR A 16 -0.65 2.00 11.26
N SER A 17 0.55 2.06 11.83
CA SER A 17 0.77 1.65 13.23
C SER A 17 -0.01 2.52 14.21
N GLY A 18 -0.09 3.83 13.96
CA GLY A 18 -0.90 4.75 14.76
C GLY A 18 -2.39 4.41 14.72
N ILE A 19 -2.92 4.12 13.54
CA ILE A 19 -4.33 3.72 13.36
C ILE A 19 -4.64 2.40 14.10
N ILE A 20 -3.72 1.42 14.02
CA ILE A 20 -3.84 0.13 14.71
C ILE A 20 -3.78 0.34 16.23
N ALA A 21 -2.77 1.06 16.72
CA ALA A 21 -2.55 1.29 18.14
C ALA A 21 -3.70 2.09 18.79
N ALA A 22 -4.31 3.01 18.04
CA ALA A 22 -5.48 3.75 18.48
C ALA A 22 -6.79 2.93 18.44
N GLY A 23 -6.77 1.69 17.96
CA GLY A 23 -7.96 0.84 17.86
C GLY A 23 -8.99 1.32 16.83
N LEU A 24 -8.56 2.12 15.84
CA LEU A 24 -9.44 2.75 14.86
C LEU A 24 -9.78 1.83 13.67
N CYS A 25 -9.17 0.65 13.62
CA CYS A 25 -9.47 -0.39 12.64
C CYS A 25 -9.36 -1.78 13.25
N ASN A 26 -9.89 -2.77 12.55
CA ASN A 26 -9.64 -4.16 12.87
C ASN A 26 -8.13 -4.46 12.81
N LEU A 27 -7.59 -5.08 13.86
CA LEU A 27 -6.16 -5.38 14.00
C LEU A 27 -5.59 -6.10 12.77
N TRP A 28 -6.26 -7.16 12.31
CA TRP A 28 -5.78 -7.95 11.18
C TRP A 28 -5.85 -7.17 9.87
N ALA A 29 -6.91 -6.40 9.66
CA ALA A 29 -7.01 -5.53 8.49
C ALA A 29 -5.90 -4.47 8.47
N GLY A 30 -5.61 -3.84 9.61
CA GLY A 30 -4.53 -2.86 9.74
C GLY A 30 -3.16 -3.47 9.50
N LEU A 31 -2.86 -4.64 10.08
CA LEU A 31 -1.60 -5.34 9.85
C LEU A 31 -1.44 -5.76 8.38
N LEU A 32 -2.51 -6.22 7.73
CA LEU A 32 -2.50 -6.53 6.30
C LEU A 32 -2.29 -5.26 5.46
N ALA A 33 -2.92 -4.12 5.80
CA ALA A 33 -2.69 -2.86 5.09
C ALA A 33 -1.23 -2.39 5.21
N LEU A 34 -0.66 -2.44 6.41
CA LEU A 34 0.74 -2.13 6.67
C LEU A 34 1.67 -3.02 5.83
N PHE A 35 1.52 -4.34 5.96
CA PHE A 35 2.34 -5.32 5.25
C PHE A 35 2.21 -5.19 3.73
N GLY A 36 0.98 -5.06 3.24
CA GLY A 36 0.68 -4.85 1.83
C GLY A 36 1.35 -3.58 1.29
N SER A 37 1.31 -2.47 2.04
CA SER A 37 1.96 -1.22 1.63
C SER A 37 3.46 -1.39 1.38
N MET A 38 4.14 -2.16 2.25
CA MET A 38 5.57 -2.42 2.13
C MET A 38 5.87 -3.36 0.96
N LEU A 39 5.05 -4.41 0.78
CA LEU A 39 5.19 -5.35 -0.33
C LEU A 39 4.99 -4.68 -1.68
N VAL A 40 4.04 -3.74 -1.82
CA VAL A 40 3.83 -2.99 -3.06
C VAL A 40 5.14 -2.27 -3.44
N SER A 41 5.75 -1.53 -2.51
CA SER A 41 7.02 -0.84 -2.74
C SER A 41 8.18 -1.80 -3.01
N TYR A 42 8.23 -2.93 -2.30
CA TYR A 42 9.28 -3.94 -2.49
C TYR A 42 9.19 -4.62 -3.86
N ALA A 43 8.00 -5.07 -4.27
CA ALA A 43 7.78 -5.76 -5.54
C ALA A 43 8.21 -4.90 -6.73
N ARG A 44 7.92 -3.60 -6.70
CA ARG A 44 8.40 -2.64 -7.70
C ARG A 44 9.91 -2.55 -7.72
N ALA A 45 10.53 -2.27 -6.56
CA ALA A 45 11.98 -2.10 -6.47
C ALA A 45 12.72 -3.38 -6.91
N ARG A 46 12.22 -4.55 -6.53
CA ARG A 46 12.83 -5.83 -6.89
C ARG A 46 12.73 -6.11 -8.38
N ALA A 47 11.57 -5.86 -9.00
CA ALA A 47 11.41 -6.04 -10.43
C ALA A 47 12.27 -5.06 -11.25
N GLU A 48 12.34 -3.80 -10.83
CA GLU A 48 13.20 -2.79 -11.47
C GLU A 48 14.70 -3.18 -11.40
N MET A 49 15.14 -3.81 -10.30
CA MET A 49 16.49 -4.35 -10.18
C MET A 49 16.80 -5.49 -11.17
N GLU A 50 15.80 -6.28 -11.53
CA GLU A 50 15.91 -7.37 -12.51
C GLU A 50 15.68 -6.86 -13.95
N GLY A 51 15.67 -5.54 -14.16
CA GLY A 51 15.53 -4.93 -15.49
C GLY A 51 14.10 -4.81 -15.99
N VAL A 52 13.08 -5.14 -15.19
CA VAL A 52 11.67 -5.02 -15.58
C VAL A 52 11.11 -3.67 -15.14
N ASN A 53 10.64 -2.86 -16.10
CA ASN A 53 10.02 -1.58 -15.81
C ASN A 53 8.63 -1.76 -15.17
N MET A 54 8.42 -1.14 -14.00
CA MET A 54 7.18 -1.23 -13.22
C MET A 54 6.41 0.10 -13.14
N ALA A 55 6.75 1.09 -13.97
CA ALA A 55 6.07 2.37 -14.00
C ALA A 55 4.60 2.20 -14.43
N GLY A 56 3.68 2.73 -13.64
CA GLY A 56 2.23 2.66 -13.92
C GLY A 56 1.62 1.26 -13.73
N ILE A 57 2.36 0.27 -13.24
CA ILE A 57 1.84 -1.06 -12.96
C ILE A 57 1.39 -1.15 -11.50
N GLY A 58 0.09 -1.38 -11.32
CA GLY A 58 -0.54 -1.55 -10.01
C GLY A 58 -1.59 -0.50 -9.70
N LEU A 59 -2.59 -0.90 -8.93
CA LEU A 59 -3.63 0.00 -8.40
C LEU A 59 -3.21 0.55 -7.03
N ALA A 60 -3.70 1.74 -6.66
CA ALA A 60 -3.40 2.36 -5.37
C ALA A 60 -1.90 2.59 -5.15
N GLU A 61 -1.30 3.36 -6.05
CA GLU A 61 0.03 3.91 -5.81
C GLU A 61 0.04 4.78 -4.53
N ARG A 62 1.23 5.17 -4.09
CA ARG A 62 1.39 5.84 -2.80
C ARG A 62 0.54 7.12 -2.67
N ALA A 63 0.49 7.94 -3.70
CA ALA A 63 -0.30 9.16 -3.70
C ALA A 63 -1.80 8.87 -3.55
N GLU A 64 -2.33 7.93 -4.34
CA GLU A 64 -3.74 7.51 -4.30
C GLU A 64 -4.13 6.96 -2.92
N ARG A 65 -3.25 6.13 -2.33
CA ARG A 65 -3.44 5.56 -1.00
C ARG A 65 -3.50 6.64 0.09
N MET A 66 -2.61 7.63 0.03
CA MET A 66 -2.56 8.70 1.01
C MET A 66 -3.79 9.62 0.90
N ILE A 67 -4.22 9.95 -0.32
CA ILE A 67 -5.44 10.72 -0.58
C ILE A 67 -6.66 9.97 -0.05
N PHE A 68 -6.77 8.67 -0.36
CA PHE A 68 -7.88 7.84 0.09
C PHE A 68 -7.93 7.72 1.61
N LEU A 69 -6.78 7.53 2.26
CA LEU A 69 -6.69 7.45 3.72
C LEU A 69 -7.06 8.78 4.38
N ALA A 70 -6.60 9.91 3.82
CA ALA A 70 -6.98 11.24 4.27
C ALA A 70 -8.50 11.44 4.18
N LEU A 71 -9.12 11.06 3.06
CA LEU A 71 -10.57 11.13 2.88
C LEU A 71 -11.32 10.28 3.90
N CYS A 72 -10.91 9.01 4.10
CA CYS A 72 -11.54 8.12 5.09
C CYS A 72 -11.41 8.69 6.51
N THR A 73 -10.28 9.31 6.83
CA THR A 73 -10.03 9.94 8.13
C THR A 73 -10.91 11.18 8.32
N THR A 74 -11.09 12.01 7.29
CA THR A 74 -12.00 13.16 7.34
C THR A 74 -13.45 12.71 7.54
N ILE A 75 -13.90 11.69 6.80
CA ILE A 75 -15.26 11.15 6.94
C ILE A 75 -15.46 10.50 8.31
N ALA A 76 -14.41 9.93 8.90
CA ALA A 76 -14.46 9.31 10.22
C ALA A 76 -14.85 10.28 11.35
N TYR A 77 -14.73 11.59 11.13
CA TYR A 77 -15.24 12.60 12.06
C TYR A 77 -16.77 12.49 12.26
N TRP A 78 -17.53 12.21 11.20
CA TRP A 78 -18.99 12.02 11.29
C TRP A 78 -19.39 10.54 11.36
N TYR A 79 -18.59 9.65 10.78
CA TYR A 79 -18.86 8.22 10.70
C TYR A 79 -17.61 7.40 11.06
N PRO A 80 -17.36 7.13 12.36
CA PRO A 80 -16.09 6.54 12.84
C PRO A 80 -15.67 5.24 12.13
N GLN A 81 -16.64 4.44 11.69
CA GLN A 81 -16.40 3.18 10.98
C GLN A 81 -15.82 3.36 9.57
N ALA A 82 -15.88 4.57 8.99
CA ALA A 82 -15.31 4.89 7.68
C ALA A 82 -13.83 4.52 7.59
N LEU A 83 -13.06 4.83 8.64
CA LEU A 83 -11.62 4.54 8.64
C LEU A 83 -11.34 3.04 8.65
N ASN A 84 -12.10 2.26 9.42
CA ASN A 84 -11.98 0.80 9.42
C ASN A 84 -12.26 0.20 8.03
N TYR A 85 -13.34 0.64 7.37
CA TYR A 85 -13.63 0.19 6.00
C TYR A 85 -12.56 0.63 5.00
N GLY A 86 -12.06 1.85 5.14
CA GLY A 86 -10.96 2.36 4.34
C GLY A 86 -9.71 1.49 4.47
N ILE A 87 -9.34 1.11 5.69
CA ILE A 87 -8.20 0.21 5.94
C ILE A 87 -8.42 -1.17 5.31
N ILE A 88 -9.62 -1.76 5.41
CA ILE A 88 -9.94 -3.04 4.76
C ILE A 88 -9.77 -2.91 3.24
N ILE A 89 -10.29 -1.84 2.64
CA ILE A 89 -10.14 -1.59 1.20
C ILE A 89 -8.66 -1.46 0.83
N LEU A 90 -7.89 -0.65 1.57
CA LEU A 90 -6.45 -0.49 1.31
C LEU A 90 -5.67 -1.80 1.46
N ALA A 91 -5.99 -2.62 2.46
CA ALA A 91 -5.39 -3.94 2.63
C ALA A 91 -5.64 -4.82 1.41
N THR A 92 -6.89 -4.90 0.94
CA THR A 92 -7.25 -5.71 -0.23
C THR A 92 -6.57 -5.21 -1.51
N LEU A 93 -6.62 -3.90 -1.76
CA LEU A 93 -6.01 -3.28 -2.94
C LEU A 93 -4.49 -3.47 -2.95
N ALA A 94 -3.82 -3.30 -1.81
CA ALA A 94 -2.37 -3.45 -1.74
C ALA A 94 -1.93 -4.88 -2.13
N HIS A 95 -2.59 -5.91 -1.59
CA HIS A 95 -2.27 -7.30 -1.93
C HIS A 95 -2.62 -7.63 -3.38
N PHE A 96 -3.75 -7.13 -3.87
CA PHE A 96 -4.11 -7.28 -5.28
C PHE A 96 -3.05 -6.65 -6.19
N THR A 97 -2.56 -5.46 -5.85
CA THR A 97 -1.48 -4.78 -6.60
C THR A 97 -0.17 -5.55 -6.56
N VAL A 98 0.18 -6.16 -5.42
CA VAL A 98 1.35 -7.05 -5.35
C VAL A 98 1.20 -8.21 -6.34
N LEU A 99 0.04 -8.87 -6.36
CA LEU A 99 -0.25 -9.95 -7.31
C LEU A 99 -0.15 -9.46 -8.77
N GLN A 100 -0.72 -8.30 -9.08
CA GLN A 100 -0.61 -7.68 -10.41
C GLN A 100 0.85 -7.47 -10.82
N ARG A 101 1.67 -6.91 -9.93
CA ARG A 101 3.10 -6.68 -10.18
C ARG A 101 3.86 -7.98 -10.36
N SER A 102 3.60 -8.99 -9.54
CA SER A 102 4.25 -10.30 -9.66
C SER A 102 3.89 -11.02 -10.96
N LEU A 103 2.63 -10.96 -11.39
CA LEU A 103 2.20 -11.54 -12.67
C LEU A 103 2.79 -10.80 -13.86
N HIS A 104 2.84 -9.46 -13.81
CA HIS A 104 3.47 -8.65 -14.84
C HIS A 104 4.96 -8.97 -14.96
N PHE A 105 5.67 -9.06 -13.82
CA PHE A 105 7.08 -9.44 -13.77
C PHE A 105 7.32 -10.79 -14.44
N LYS A 106 6.55 -11.82 -14.06
CA LYS A 106 6.67 -13.16 -14.64
C LYS A 106 6.51 -13.14 -16.16
N LYS A 107 5.50 -12.43 -16.66
CA LYS A 107 5.21 -12.32 -18.10
C LYS A 107 6.34 -11.64 -18.87
N GLU A 108 6.95 -10.59 -18.31
CA GLU A 108 8.03 -9.87 -19.00
C GLU A 108 9.33 -10.66 -19.01
N ILE A 109 9.63 -11.41 -17.95
CA ILE A 109 10.77 -12.33 -17.91
C ILE A 109 10.60 -13.49 -18.90
N GLU A 110 9.41 -14.07 -19.03
CA GLU A 110 9.14 -15.14 -20.02
C GLU A 110 9.24 -14.67 -21.48
N ARG A 111 9.18 -13.36 -21.72
CA ARG A 111 9.26 -12.76 -23.06
C ARG A 111 10.70 -12.45 -23.49
N ASN A 112 11.63 -12.37 -22.54
CA ASN A 112 13.06 -12.11 -22.76
C ASN A 112 13.86 -13.42 -22.81
#